data_AF-A0A7J6WX24-F1
#
_entry.id   AF-A0A7J6WX24-F1
#
_cell.length_a   1.000
_cell.length_b   1.000
_cell.length_c   1.000
_cell.angle_alpha   90.00
_cell.angle_beta   90.00
_cell.angle_gamma   90.00
#
_symmetry.space_group_name_H-M   'P 1'
#
loop_
_entity.id
_entity.type
_entity.pdbx_description
1 polymer ?
#
loop_
_entity_poly.entity_id
_entity_poly.type
_entity_poly.pdbx_seq_one_letter_code
_entity_poly.pdbx_strand_id
1 'polypeptide(L)'
;MLLRTHHQFQYEKTLPDIGERVSKLEKEASLLDASGEAEVAEYHKIRLDIAQLEKKMMSEITRPERILYFLLPGRLVKIRDGGTEWGWGVVVNVMKKPSTTLSPLPSALSSSRSSGYIVDTLLHCSPGSTENGSRPKPCPPRLGEKGEMHVVPVQLPLICALSKIRIAVPSDLRPVEARQNILMAVQELGSRFPHGLPKLNPVKDMGIEDPELVELVNQIEGLEKKLFAHPLHKSSQDTEQIKCFQRKAEVNHEIQQLKAKMRDSQLQKFRDELKNRSRVLKKLGHIDADGVVQLKGRAACLIDTGDELLVTELMFNGTFNDLDPHQVAALASCFIPGDKSNEQIHLRTELAKPLQQLQDSARRIAEIQLECKLEVNLDEYVESTVRPYLMDVIYCWSKGATFAEIIEMTDIFEGSIIRLARRLDEFLNQLRAAAHAVGEVDLENKFAAGSESLRRGIMFANSLYL
;
A
#
# COMPACT_ATOMS: atom_id res chain seq x y z
N MET A 1 24.21 -1.48 -17.08
CA MET A 1 23.43 -2.35 -16.18
C MET A 1 21.92 -2.20 -16.38
N LEU A 2 21.34 -1.00 -16.24
CA LEU A 2 19.88 -0.76 -16.36
C LEU A 2 19.23 -1.37 -17.63
N LEU A 3 19.87 -1.24 -18.79
CA LEU A 3 19.40 -1.81 -20.08
C LEU A 3 19.42 -3.35 -20.14
N ARG A 4 20.17 -4.02 -19.25
CA ARG A 4 20.32 -5.48 -19.21
C ARG A 4 19.64 -6.09 -17.97
N THR A 5 18.75 -5.35 -17.32
CA THR A 5 18.01 -5.87 -16.16
C THR A 5 16.92 -6.83 -16.63
N HIS A 6 16.64 -7.86 -15.83
CA HIS A 6 15.52 -8.77 -16.08
C HIS A 6 14.17 -8.00 -16.14
N HIS A 7 14.03 -6.94 -15.34
CA HIS A 7 12.86 -6.06 -15.38
C HIS A 7 12.67 -5.39 -16.76
N GLN A 8 13.73 -4.81 -17.33
CA GLN A 8 13.68 -4.21 -18.66
C GLN A 8 13.37 -5.26 -19.74
N PHE A 9 13.97 -6.45 -19.65
CA PHE A 9 13.71 -7.55 -20.58
C PHE A 9 12.24 -8.00 -20.57
N GLN A 10 11.63 -8.13 -19.38
CA GLN A 10 10.21 -8.48 -19.25
C GLN A 10 9.30 -7.40 -19.85
N TYR A 11 9.60 -6.12 -19.58
CA TYR A 11 8.86 -5.01 -20.18
C TYR A 11 8.90 -5.05 -21.71
N GLU A 12 10.11 -5.17 -22.28
CA GLU A 12 10.30 -5.24 -23.74
C GLU A 12 9.58 -6.44 -24.38
N LYS A 13 9.57 -7.60 -23.70
CA LYS A 13 8.86 -8.79 -24.17
C LYS A 13 7.33 -8.59 -24.23
N THR A 14 6.76 -7.77 -23.35
CA THR A 14 5.30 -7.51 -23.32
C THR A 14 4.82 -6.44 -24.30
N LEU A 15 5.72 -5.58 -24.80
CA LEU A 15 5.36 -4.48 -25.69
C LEU A 15 4.68 -4.92 -27.01
N PRO A 16 5.14 -5.98 -27.71
CA PRO A 16 4.49 -6.47 -28.92
C PRO A 16 3.04 -6.90 -28.67
N ASP A 17 2.78 -7.65 -27.59
CA ASP A 17 1.45 -8.14 -27.24
C ASP A 17 0.48 -6.99 -26.94
N ILE A 18 0.96 -5.96 -26.24
CA ILE A 18 0.17 -4.74 -25.97
C ILE A 18 -0.12 -4.01 -27.30
N GLY A 19 0.87 -3.92 -28.20
CA GLY A 19 0.70 -3.32 -29.52
C GLY A 19 -0.33 -4.05 -30.39
N GLU A 20 -0.31 -5.39 -30.39
CA GLU A 20 -1.30 -6.19 -31.11
C GLU A 20 -2.71 -5.98 -30.55
N ARG A 21 -2.85 -5.89 -29.22
CA ARG A 21 -4.13 -5.60 -28.57
C ARG A 21 -4.66 -4.20 -28.91
N VAL A 22 -3.81 -3.19 -28.93
CA VAL A 22 -4.18 -1.83 -29.38
C VAL A 22 -4.67 -1.87 -30.82
N SER A 23 -3.96 -2.56 -31.72
CA SER A 23 -4.37 -2.67 -33.13
C SER A 23 -5.73 -3.36 -33.30
N LYS A 24 -6.02 -4.40 -32.50
CA LYS A 24 -7.33 -5.09 -32.50
C LYS A 24 -8.46 -4.15 -32.04
N LEU A 25 -8.24 -3.41 -30.96
CA LEU A 25 -9.22 -2.45 -30.43
C LEU A 25 -9.44 -1.27 -31.38
N GLU A 26 -8.40 -0.78 -32.05
CA GLU A 26 -8.54 0.28 -33.06
C GLU A 26 -9.40 -0.17 -34.24
N LYS A 27 -9.24 -1.42 -34.69
CA LYS A 27 -10.11 -2.01 -35.72
C LYS A 27 -11.55 -2.11 -35.23
N GLU A 28 -11.77 -2.57 -34.00
CA GLU A 28 -13.12 -2.60 -33.39
C GLU A 28 -13.74 -1.20 -33.33
N ALA A 29 -13.00 -0.19 -32.87
CA ALA A 29 -13.47 1.20 -32.81
C ALA A 29 -13.84 1.76 -34.19
N SER A 30 -13.10 1.39 -35.24
CA SER A 30 -13.35 1.84 -36.62
C SER A 30 -14.61 1.23 -37.25
N LEU A 31 -15.05 0.06 -36.78
CA LEU A 31 -16.27 -0.61 -37.24
C LEU A 31 -17.53 -0.04 -36.57
N LEU A 32 -17.38 0.72 -35.48
CA LEU A 32 -18.48 1.35 -34.75
C LEU A 32 -18.78 2.73 -35.37
N ASP A 33 -20.06 3.02 -35.58
CA ASP A 33 -20.58 4.18 -36.34
C ASP A 33 -19.94 5.52 -35.91
N ALA A 34 -19.70 6.41 -36.88
CA ALA A 34 -18.96 7.67 -36.73
C ALA A 34 -19.87 8.90 -36.51
N SER A 35 -21.18 8.73 -36.65
CA SER A 35 -22.14 9.82 -36.41
C SER A 35 -22.19 10.20 -34.93
N GLY A 36 -22.00 11.49 -34.59
CA GLY A 36 -22.12 11.99 -33.22
C GLY A 36 -20.92 11.76 -32.30
N GLU A 37 -19.73 11.43 -32.82
CA GLU A 37 -18.52 11.14 -32.02
C GLU A 37 -18.22 12.16 -30.91
N ALA A 38 -18.38 13.46 -31.18
CA ALA A 38 -18.14 14.51 -30.20
C ALA A 38 -19.16 14.50 -29.04
N GLU A 39 -20.44 14.36 -29.38
CA GLU A 39 -21.54 14.31 -28.41
C GLU A 39 -21.47 13.03 -27.56
N VAL A 40 -21.04 11.92 -28.18
CA VAL A 40 -20.82 10.63 -27.52
C VAL A 40 -19.62 10.68 -26.57
N ALA A 41 -18.52 11.27 -27.01
CA ALA A 41 -17.33 11.45 -26.19
C ALA A 41 -17.63 12.37 -24.99
N GLU A 42 -18.39 13.45 -25.19
CA GLU A 42 -18.83 14.34 -24.13
C GLU A 42 -19.76 13.63 -23.14
N TYR A 43 -20.79 12.92 -23.63
CA TYR A 43 -21.72 12.16 -22.80
C TYR A 43 -21.00 11.08 -21.96
N HIS A 44 -20.08 10.34 -22.58
CA HIS A 44 -19.28 9.34 -21.89
C HIS A 44 -18.32 9.95 -20.87
N LYS A 45 -17.69 11.09 -21.20
CA LYS A 45 -16.83 11.83 -20.29
C LYS A 45 -17.60 12.26 -19.03
N ILE A 46 -18.80 12.84 -19.20
CA ILE A 46 -19.66 13.22 -18.07
C ILE A 46 -19.96 11.99 -17.18
N ARG A 47 -20.27 10.83 -17.78
CA ARG A 47 -20.51 9.59 -17.01
C ARG A 47 -19.27 9.09 -16.27
N LEU A 48 -18.10 9.14 -16.90
CA LEU A 48 -16.83 8.76 -16.26
C LEU A 48 -16.50 9.70 -15.10
N ASP A 49 -16.66 11.00 -15.28
CA ASP A 49 -16.41 12.01 -14.26
C ASP A 49 -17.35 11.81 -13.06
N ILE A 50 -18.65 11.57 -13.30
CA ILE A 50 -19.61 11.20 -12.26
C ILE A 50 -19.15 9.94 -11.51
N ALA A 51 -18.80 8.86 -12.23
CA ALA A 51 -18.41 7.61 -11.60
C ALA A 51 -17.12 7.75 -10.75
N GLN A 52 -16.16 8.57 -11.18
CA GLN A 52 -14.95 8.86 -10.42
C GLN A 52 -15.25 9.67 -9.16
N LEU A 53 -16.08 10.70 -9.25
CA LEU A 53 -16.48 11.52 -8.11
C LEU A 53 -17.33 10.71 -7.12
N GLU A 54 -18.28 9.89 -7.60
CA GLU A 54 -19.06 8.99 -6.76
C GLU A 54 -18.16 8.00 -6.00
N LYS A 55 -17.11 7.47 -6.64
CA LYS A 55 -16.16 6.58 -5.98
C LYS A 55 -15.41 7.29 -4.84
N LYS A 56 -14.94 8.52 -5.06
CA LYS A 56 -14.30 9.36 -4.02
C LYS A 56 -15.26 9.70 -2.89
N MET A 57 -16.49 10.06 -3.23
CA MET A 57 -17.55 10.33 -2.26
C MET A 57 -17.85 9.09 -1.41
N MET A 58 -17.96 7.90 -2.03
CA MET A 58 -18.25 6.66 -1.33
C MET A 58 -17.09 6.19 -0.42
N SER A 59 -15.83 6.42 -0.77
CA SER A 59 -14.72 6.13 0.16
C SER A 59 -14.80 6.95 1.45
N GLU A 60 -15.32 8.18 1.38
CA GLU A 60 -15.52 9.02 2.56
C GLU A 60 -16.79 8.65 3.34
N ILE A 61 -17.86 8.25 2.66
CA ILE A 61 -19.11 7.83 3.31
C ILE A 61 -18.94 6.50 4.04
N THR A 62 -18.24 5.52 3.43
CA THR A 62 -18.10 4.15 3.95
C THR A 62 -17.23 4.03 5.20
N ARG A 63 -16.64 5.13 5.67
CA ARG A 63 -15.94 5.20 6.94
C ARG A 63 -16.87 4.77 8.08
N PRO A 64 -16.44 3.86 8.98
CA PRO A 64 -17.29 3.35 10.07
C PRO A 64 -17.93 4.46 10.91
N GLU A 65 -17.22 5.57 11.12
CA GLU A 65 -17.69 6.71 11.91
C GLU A 65 -18.88 7.43 11.28
N ARG A 66 -19.13 7.23 9.97
CA ARG A 66 -20.18 7.91 9.21
C ARG A 66 -21.30 6.95 8.79
N ILE A 67 -20.95 5.80 8.19
CA ILE A 67 -21.93 4.91 7.55
C ILE A 67 -22.82 4.14 8.53
N LEU A 68 -22.31 3.80 9.73
CA LEU A 68 -22.97 2.86 10.64
C LEU A 68 -24.34 3.33 11.13
N TYR A 69 -24.53 4.65 11.30
CA TYR A 69 -25.82 5.24 11.68
C TYR A 69 -26.93 5.01 10.64
N PHE A 70 -26.57 4.74 9.39
CA PHE A 70 -27.50 4.62 8.27
C PHE A 70 -27.72 3.18 7.81
N LEU A 71 -26.87 2.24 8.23
CA LEU A 71 -26.98 0.80 7.98
C LEU A 71 -27.95 0.12 8.96
N LEU A 72 -29.18 0.62 8.98
CA LEU A 72 -30.26 0.05 9.79
C LEU A 72 -30.88 -1.17 9.09
N PRO A 73 -31.42 -2.15 9.85
CA PRO A 73 -32.18 -3.25 9.27
C PRO A 73 -33.28 -2.74 8.33
N GLY A 74 -33.35 -3.37 7.15
CA GLY A 74 -34.25 -3.01 6.06
C GLY A 74 -33.73 -1.94 5.10
N ARG A 75 -32.59 -1.30 5.38
CA ARG A 75 -31.97 -0.33 4.46
C ARG A 75 -31.56 -0.99 3.15
N LEU A 76 -31.86 -0.36 2.02
CA LEU A 76 -31.38 -0.81 0.72
C LEU A 76 -29.98 -0.26 0.44
N VAL A 77 -29.07 -1.16 0.08
CA VAL A 77 -27.66 -0.86 -0.25
C VAL A 77 -27.29 -1.49 -1.58
N LYS A 78 -26.56 -0.77 -2.44
CA LYS A 78 -26.05 -1.32 -3.71
C LYS A 78 -24.66 -1.89 -3.47
N ILE A 79 -24.42 -3.11 -3.97
CA ILE A 79 -23.16 -3.84 -3.75
C ILE A 79 -22.43 -4.07 -5.07
N ARG A 80 -21.12 -3.82 -5.04
CA ARG A 80 -20.21 -4.09 -6.15
C ARG A 80 -18.90 -4.67 -5.63
N ASP A 81 -18.47 -5.78 -6.22
CA ASP A 81 -17.20 -6.43 -5.92
C ASP A 81 -16.31 -6.42 -7.17
N GLY A 82 -15.33 -5.52 -7.19
CA GLY A 82 -14.50 -5.27 -8.36
C GLY A 82 -15.33 -4.91 -9.60
N GLY A 83 -15.21 -5.73 -10.64
CA GLY A 83 -15.99 -5.59 -11.88
C GLY A 83 -17.41 -6.20 -11.82
N THR A 84 -17.79 -6.81 -10.71
CA THR A 84 -19.05 -7.58 -10.62
C THR A 84 -20.11 -6.81 -9.84
N GLU A 85 -21.23 -6.49 -10.49
CA GLU A 85 -22.37 -5.85 -9.82
C GLU A 85 -23.29 -6.91 -9.19
N TRP A 86 -23.51 -6.80 -7.88
CA TRP A 86 -24.46 -7.65 -7.14
C TRP A 86 -25.87 -7.05 -7.10
N GLY A 87 -26.00 -5.77 -7.47
CA GLY A 87 -27.27 -5.06 -7.45
C GLY A 87 -27.63 -4.52 -6.07
N TRP A 88 -28.93 -4.26 -5.87
CA TRP A 88 -29.47 -3.78 -4.60
C TRP A 88 -29.76 -4.94 -3.65
N GLY A 89 -29.23 -4.85 -2.43
CA GLY A 89 -29.49 -5.76 -1.32
C GLY A 89 -30.11 -5.05 -0.14
N VAL A 90 -30.58 -5.83 0.83
CA VAL A 90 -31.28 -5.36 2.02
C VAL A 90 -30.41 -5.64 3.25
N VAL A 91 -30.08 -4.61 4.01
CA VAL A 91 -29.33 -4.76 5.27
C VAL A 91 -30.17 -5.54 6.26
N VAL A 92 -29.61 -6.63 6.79
CA VAL A 92 -30.23 -7.46 7.83
C VAL A 92 -29.64 -7.10 9.20
N ASN A 93 -28.31 -7.11 9.29
CA ASN A 93 -27.59 -6.88 10.53
C ASN A 93 -26.20 -6.28 10.26
N VAL A 94 -25.61 -5.62 11.25
CA VAL A 94 -24.23 -5.10 11.20
C VAL A 94 -23.47 -5.62 12.41
N MET A 95 -22.37 -6.33 12.17
CA MET A 95 -21.54 -6.92 13.21
C MET A 95 -20.12 -6.36 13.15
N LYS A 96 -19.55 -6.05 14.33
CA LYS A 96 -18.13 -5.73 14.45
C LYS A 96 -17.34 -7.03 14.46
N LYS A 97 -16.40 -7.19 13.52
CA LYS A 97 -15.52 -8.36 13.49
C LYS A 97 -14.64 -8.31 14.74
N PRO A 98 -14.61 -9.36 15.58
CA PRO A 98 -13.65 -9.44 16.67
C PRO A 98 -12.23 -9.44 16.08
N SER A 99 -11.33 -8.64 16.65
CA SER A 99 -9.93 -8.63 16.25
C SER A 99 -9.34 -10.01 16.52
N THR A 100 -9.08 -10.79 15.48
CA THR A 100 -8.29 -12.02 15.57
C THR A 100 -6.85 -11.65 15.93
N THR A 101 -6.58 -11.54 17.22
CA THR A 101 -5.23 -11.65 17.80
C THR A 101 -4.89 -13.14 17.78
N LEU A 102 -4.31 -13.66 16.69
CA LEU A 102 -3.63 -14.97 16.61
C LEU A 102 -3.19 -15.21 15.15
N SER A 103 -2.17 -14.49 14.70
CA SER A 103 -1.24 -14.87 13.60
C SER A 103 -0.20 -13.75 13.41
N PRO A 104 1.10 -13.98 13.66
CA PRO A 104 2.14 -13.01 13.39
C PRO A 104 2.53 -13.09 11.91
N LEU A 105 2.01 -12.17 11.10
CA LEU A 105 2.53 -11.88 9.76
C LEU A 105 3.20 -10.50 9.76
N PRO A 106 4.29 -10.30 8.98
CA PRO A 106 5.09 -9.09 9.04
C PRO A 106 4.28 -7.83 8.71
N SER A 107 4.43 -6.80 9.54
CA SER A 107 3.81 -5.49 9.36
C SER A 107 4.47 -4.73 8.20
N ALA A 108 3.99 -4.96 6.98
CA ALA A 108 4.33 -4.13 5.81
C ALA A 108 3.09 -3.78 4.94
N LEU A 109 1.88 -4.12 5.39
CA LEU A 109 0.62 -3.81 4.69
C LEU A 109 -0.46 -3.21 5.61
N SER A 110 -0.09 -2.74 6.80
CA SER A 110 -1.06 -2.30 7.82
C SER A 110 -1.26 -0.77 7.82
N SER A 111 -1.77 -0.22 6.72
CA SER A 111 -2.33 1.15 6.71
C SER A 111 -3.84 1.19 7.05
N SER A 112 -4.44 0.06 7.45
CA SER A 112 -5.83 0.03 7.92
C SER A 112 -6.05 -0.98 9.04
N ARG A 113 -5.56 -0.68 10.26
CA ARG A 113 -6.10 -1.30 11.49
C ARG A 113 -7.47 -0.70 11.83
N SER A 114 -8.42 -0.76 10.91
CA SER A 114 -9.83 -0.52 11.23
C SER A 114 -10.41 -1.81 11.77
N SER A 115 -11.05 -1.78 12.93
CA SER A 115 -11.96 -2.85 13.34
C SER A 115 -12.94 -3.10 12.18
N GLY A 116 -12.82 -4.23 11.49
CA GLY A 116 -13.64 -4.49 10.30
C GLY A 116 -15.10 -4.68 10.69
N TYR A 117 -16.03 -4.00 10.00
CA TYR A 117 -17.46 -4.26 10.14
C TYR A 117 -17.94 -5.17 9.00
N ILE A 118 -18.79 -6.13 9.34
CA ILE A 118 -19.47 -7.01 8.40
C ILE A 118 -20.95 -6.65 8.43
N VAL A 119 -21.51 -6.41 7.24
CA VAL A 119 -22.91 -6.10 7.02
C VAL A 119 -23.56 -7.33 6.41
N ASP A 120 -24.38 -8.03 7.19
CA ASP A 120 -25.19 -9.13 6.66
C ASP A 120 -26.25 -8.54 5.75
N THR A 121 -26.15 -8.83 4.46
CA THR A 121 -27.01 -8.24 3.43
C THR A 121 -27.73 -9.35 2.67
N LEU A 122 -29.06 -9.24 2.58
CA LEU A 122 -29.86 -10.15 1.77
C LEU A 122 -29.72 -9.76 0.30
N LEU A 123 -29.17 -10.66 -0.52
CA LEU A 123 -28.85 -10.46 -1.92
C LEU A 123 -29.42 -11.56 -2.82
N HIS A 124 -29.76 -11.18 -4.04
CA HIS A 124 -30.27 -12.11 -5.06
C HIS A 124 -29.11 -12.88 -5.69
N CYS A 125 -29.04 -14.19 -5.39
CA CYS A 125 -27.93 -15.06 -5.79
C CYS A 125 -28.42 -16.16 -6.74
N SER A 126 -27.54 -16.66 -7.60
CA SER A 126 -27.84 -17.83 -8.45
C SER A 126 -28.06 -19.10 -7.60
N PRO A 127 -28.93 -20.04 -8.02
CA PRO A 127 -29.07 -21.33 -7.36
C PRO A 127 -27.78 -22.13 -7.51
N GLY A 128 -26.95 -22.14 -6.48
CA GLY A 128 -25.74 -22.94 -6.38
C GLY A 128 -25.83 -23.82 -5.14
N SER A 129 -25.54 -25.12 -5.28
CA SER A 129 -25.60 -26.09 -4.19
C SER A 129 -24.74 -25.64 -3.01
N THR A 130 -25.38 -25.34 -1.88
CA THR A 130 -24.73 -25.03 -0.61
C THR A 130 -24.16 -26.28 0.07
N GLU A 131 -23.50 -27.17 -0.68
CA GLU A 131 -22.89 -28.39 -0.13
C GLU A 131 -21.36 -28.41 -0.18
N ASN A 132 -20.68 -27.47 -0.84
CA ASN A 132 -19.21 -27.53 -0.98
C ASN A 132 -18.49 -26.17 -0.89
N GLY A 133 -18.86 -25.30 0.06
CA GLY A 133 -18.07 -24.10 0.40
C GLY A 133 -17.85 -23.09 -0.73
N SER A 134 -18.59 -23.19 -1.83
CA SER A 134 -18.54 -22.26 -2.95
C SER A 134 -19.21 -20.94 -2.53
N ARG A 135 -18.49 -19.83 -2.71
CA ARG A 135 -19.00 -18.49 -2.41
C ARG A 135 -20.26 -18.21 -3.26
N PRO A 136 -21.33 -17.61 -2.68
CA PRO A 136 -22.48 -17.19 -3.46
C PRO A 136 -22.01 -16.30 -4.61
N LYS A 137 -22.60 -16.48 -5.80
CA LYS A 137 -22.28 -15.68 -6.98
C LYS A 137 -23.39 -14.65 -7.20
N PRO A 138 -23.04 -13.41 -7.56
CA PRO A 138 -24.03 -12.42 -7.96
C PRO A 138 -24.78 -12.93 -9.18
N CYS A 139 -26.09 -12.70 -9.19
CA CYS A 139 -26.90 -12.96 -10.37
C CYS A 139 -27.13 -11.64 -11.14
N PRO A 140 -26.62 -11.52 -12.37
CA PRO A 140 -27.29 -10.80 -13.45
C PRO A 140 -27.84 -11.80 -14.51
N PRO A 141 -28.79 -11.40 -15.36
CA PRO A 141 -29.79 -12.28 -15.96
C PRO A 141 -29.22 -13.15 -17.09
N ARG A 142 -29.32 -14.47 -16.95
CA ARG A 142 -29.68 -15.29 -18.11
C ARG A 142 -31.19 -15.23 -18.24
N LEU A 143 -31.71 -15.00 -19.44
CA LEU A 143 -33.16 -15.00 -19.69
C LEU A 143 -33.75 -16.33 -19.17
N GLY A 144 -34.52 -16.26 -18.09
CA GLY A 144 -35.28 -17.39 -17.54
C GLY A 144 -34.70 -18.12 -16.33
N GLU A 145 -33.49 -17.78 -15.83
CA GLU A 145 -32.98 -18.38 -14.59
C GLU A 145 -33.60 -17.72 -13.35
N LYS A 146 -34.22 -18.51 -12.45
CA LYS A 146 -34.78 -18.04 -11.18
C LYS A 146 -33.69 -18.08 -10.10
N GLY A 147 -33.35 -16.92 -9.55
CA GLY A 147 -32.43 -16.81 -8.42
C GLY A 147 -33.15 -16.87 -7.07
N GLU A 148 -32.36 -17.00 -6.00
CA GLU A 148 -32.83 -17.08 -4.62
C GLU A 148 -32.13 -16.03 -3.75
N MET A 149 -32.87 -15.45 -2.81
CA MET A 149 -32.32 -14.49 -1.86
C MET A 149 -31.49 -15.19 -0.78
N HIS A 150 -30.25 -14.78 -0.59
CA HIS A 150 -29.33 -15.32 0.41
C HIS A 150 -28.75 -14.21 1.27
N VAL A 151 -28.56 -14.48 2.57
CA VAL A 151 -27.87 -13.56 3.46
C VAL A 151 -26.37 -13.74 3.25
N VAL A 152 -25.72 -12.69 2.77
CA VAL A 152 -24.29 -12.68 2.44
C VAL A 152 -23.58 -11.68 3.35
N PRO A 153 -22.46 -12.06 4.00
CA PRO A 153 -21.65 -11.12 4.77
C PRO A 153 -20.87 -10.19 3.83
N VAL A 154 -21.10 -8.88 3.95
CA VAL A 154 -20.54 -7.86 3.04
C VAL A 154 -19.65 -6.91 3.82
N GLN A 155 -18.46 -6.60 3.30
CA GLN A 155 -17.56 -5.61 3.90
C GLN A 155 -17.96 -4.19 3.47
N LEU A 156 -17.76 -3.21 4.35
CA LEU A 156 -18.12 -1.79 4.08
C LEU A 156 -17.60 -1.26 2.72
N PRO A 157 -16.35 -1.54 2.27
CA PRO A 157 -15.85 -1.02 1.00
C PRO A 157 -16.59 -1.54 -0.26
N LEU A 158 -17.36 -2.62 -0.13
CA LEU A 158 -18.14 -3.20 -1.23
C LEU A 158 -19.49 -2.49 -1.43
N ILE A 159 -19.90 -1.63 -0.49
CA ILE A 159 -21.13 -0.84 -0.59
C ILE A 159 -20.85 0.36 -1.49
N CYS A 160 -21.53 0.43 -2.64
CA CYS A 160 -21.35 1.50 -3.62
C CYS A 160 -22.49 2.53 -3.67
N ALA A 161 -23.63 2.27 -3.01
CA ALA A 161 -24.67 3.28 -2.78
C ALA A 161 -25.58 2.91 -1.60
N LEU A 162 -26.17 3.91 -0.94
CA LEU A 162 -27.22 3.76 0.05
C LEU A 162 -28.51 4.40 -0.45
N SER A 163 -29.65 3.75 -0.24
CA SER A 163 -30.97 4.29 -0.58
C SER A 163 -31.63 4.99 0.60
N LYS A 164 -32.46 6.00 0.32
CA LYS A 164 -33.36 6.60 1.32
C LYS A 164 -34.41 5.61 1.83
N ILE A 165 -34.74 4.60 1.01
CA ILE A 165 -35.81 3.64 1.27
C ILE A 165 -35.35 2.56 2.24
N ARG A 166 -36.27 2.18 3.14
CA ARG A 166 -36.18 0.99 3.98
C ARG A 166 -37.40 0.12 3.74
N ILE A 167 -37.21 -1.18 3.75
CA ILE A 167 -38.30 -2.16 3.73
C ILE A 167 -38.40 -2.87 5.08
N ALA A 168 -39.58 -3.36 5.42
CA ALA A 168 -39.74 -4.18 6.61
C ALA A 168 -39.07 -5.55 6.39
N VAL A 169 -38.21 -5.96 7.32
CA VAL A 169 -37.53 -7.26 7.29
C VAL A 169 -38.11 -8.12 8.40
N PRO A 170 -38.63 -9.33 8.10
CA PRO A 170 -39.07 -10.28 9.11
C PRO A 170 -37.94 -10.63 10.09
N SER A 171 -38.29 -10.94 11.34
CA SER A 171 -37.33 -11.33 12.36
C SER A 171 -36.65 -12.67 12.09
N ASP A 172 -37.27 -13.54 11.29
CA ASP A 172 -36.72 -14.84 10.88
C ASP A 172 -36.66 -14.92 9.34
N LEU A 173 -35.44 -15.04 8.81
CA LEU A 173 -35.15 -15.16 7.38
C LEU A 173 -34.78 -16.60 6.96
N ARG A 174 -34.86 -17.58 7.88
CA ARG A 174 -34.66 -19.00 7.53
C ARG A 174 -35.73 -19.53 6.57
N PRO A 175 -37.02 -19.18 6.72
CA PRO A 175 -38.05 -19.61 5.78
C PRO A 175 -37.83 -19.02 4.37
N VAL A 176 -37.91 -19.86 3.34
CA VAL A 176 -37.77 -19.43 1.93
C VAL A 176 -38.85 -18.40 1.56
N GLU A 177 -40.07 -18.58 2.05
CA GLU A 177 -41.20 -17.66 1.84
C GLU A 177 -40.90 -16.24 2.33
N ALA A 178 -40.27 -16.11 3.50
CA ALA A 178 -39.89 -14.81 4.06
C ALA A 178 -38.86 -14.10 3.16
N ARG A 179 -37.88 -14.84 2.64
CA ARG A 179 -36.87 -14.33 1.71
C ARG A 179 -37.49 -13.97 0.35
N GLN A 180 -38.46 -14.74 -0.12
CA GLN A 180 -39.17 -14.49 -1.38
C GLN A 180 -40.05 -13.24 -1.32
N ASN A 181 -40.73 -13.00 -0.19
CA ASN A 181 -41.52 -11.77 0.00
C ASN A 181 -40.65 -10.51 -0.09
N ILE A 182 -39.43 -10.56 0.45
CA ILE A 182 -38.47 -9.46 0.31
C ILE A 182 -38.02 -9.30 -1.15
N LEU A 183 -37.75 -10.39 -1.87
CA LEU A 183 -37.40 -10.32 -3.29
C LEU A 183 -38.50 -9.61 -4.10
N MET A 184 -39.76 -9.97 -3.87
CA MET A 184 -40.91 -9.34 -4.52
C MET A 184 -40.99 -7.85 -4.20
N ALA A 185 -40.78 -7.45 -2.93
CA ALA A 185 -40.76 -6.05 -2.53
C ALA A 185 -39.63 -5.26 -3.23
N VAL A 186 -38.42 -5.85 -3.33
CA VAL A 186 -37.30 -5.22 -4.03
C VAL A 186 -37.55 -5.10 -5.54
N GLN A 187 -38.14 -6.12 -6.15
CA GLN A 187 -38.53 -6.10 -7.57
C GLN A 187 -39.62 -5.06 -7.84
N GLU A 188 -40.62 -4.96 -6.96
CA GLU A 188 -41.67 -3.96 -7.06
C GLU A 188 -41.08 -2.54 -6.97
N LEU A 189 -40.14 -2.31 -6.06
CA LEU A 189 -39.41 -1.04 -5.99
C LEU A 189 -38.62 -0.76 -7.28
N GLY A 190 -38.00 -1.77 -7.88
CA GLY A 190 -37.35 -1.64 -9.18
C GLY A 190 -38.33 -1.20 -10.28
N SER A 191 -39.53 -1.79 -10.32
CA SER A 191 -40.59 -1.41 -11.26
C SER A 191 -41.16 -0.01 -11.00
N ARG A 192 -41.28 0.40 -9.73
CA ARG A 192 -41.75 1.74 -9.33
C ARG A 192 -40.72 2.85 -9.63
N PHE A 193 -39.44 2.53 -9.65
CA PHE A 193 -38.34 3.47 -9.88
C PHE A 193 -37.48 3.05 -11.08
N PRO A 194 -37.97 3.20 -12.33
CA PRO A 194 -37.27 2.74 -13.53
C PRO A 194 -35.93 3.45 -13.78
N HIS A 195 -35.75 4.66 -13.24
CA HIS A 195 -34.51 5.43 -13.32
C HIS A 195 -33.54 5.19 -12.15
N GLY A 196 -33.87 4.24 -11.25
CA GLY A 196 -33.07 3.90 -10.08
C GLY A 196 -33.64 4.42 -8.76
N LEU A 197 -33.27 3.76 -7.66
CA LEU A 197 -33.75 4.10 -6.32
C LEU A 197 -33.14 5.43 -5.83
N PRO A 198 -33.91 6.23 -5.06
CA PRO A 198 -33.43 7.50 -4.52
C PRO A 198 -32.27 7.26 -3.54
N LYS A 199 -31.10 7.80 -3.88
CA LYS A 199 -29.87 7.69 -3.07
C LYS A 199 -29.94 8.61 -1.85
N LEU A 200 -29.29 8.19 -0.76
CA LEU A 200 -29.09 9.01 0.43
C LEU A 200 -28.05 10.09 0.14
N ASN A 201 -28.41 11.35 0.31
CA ASN A 201 -27.54 12.50 0.08
C ASN A 201 -26.64 12.74 1.31
N PRO A 202 -25.30 12.78 1.14
CA PRO A 202 -24.37 12.90 2.28
C PRO A 202 -24.51 14.20 3.07
N VAL A 203 -24.91 15.28 2.41
CA VAL A 203 -25.06 16.59 3.05
C VAL A 203 -26.48 16.72 3.62
N LYS A 204 -27.50 16.55 2.75
CA LYS A 204 -28.91 16.81 3.10
C LYS A 204 -29.51 15.76 4.04
N ASP A 205 -29.17 14.49 3.86
CA ASP A 205 -29.78 13.40 4.64
C ASP A 205 -28.85 12.85 5.74
N MET A 206 -27.53 12.85 5.52
CA MET A 206 -26.57 12.39 6.53
C MET A 206 -26.01 13.50 7.43
N GLY A 207 -26.23 14.77 7.08
CA GLY A 207 -25.79 15.91 7.89
C GLY A 207 -24.27 16.12 7.90
N ILE A 208 -23.56 15.72 6.83
CA ILE A 208 -22.11 15.91 6.74
C ILE A 208 -21.80 17.34 6.27
N GLU A 209 -21.09 18.10 7.11
CA GLU A 209 -20.71 19.51 6.86
C GLU A 209 -19.26 19.67 6.37
N ASP A 210 -18.55 18.57 6.12
CA ASP A 210 -17.18 18.57 5.61
C ASP A 210 -17.08 19.33 4.27
N PRO A 211 -16.26 20.39 4.16
CA PRO A 211 -16.25 21.26 3.00
C PRO A 211 -15.83 20.52 1.72
N GLU A 212 -14.90 19.57 1.81
CA GLU A 212 -14.44 18.78 0.65
C GLU A 212 -15.57 17.87 0.15
N LEU A 213 -16.30 17.22 1.07
CA LEU A 213 -17.43 16.36 0.69
C LEU A 213 -18.61 17.16 0.14
N VAL A 214 -18.91 18.33 0.72
CA VAL A 214 -19.96 19.24 0.22
C VAL A 214 -19.65 19.66 -1.20
N GLU A 215 -18.40 20.01 -1.51
CA GLU A 215 -17.97 20.34 -2.86
C GLU A 215 -18.14 19.16 -3.81
N LEU A 216 -17.71 17.96 -3.42
CA LEU A 216 -17.88 16.74 -4.22
C LEU A 216 -19.36 16.47 -4.56
N VAL A 217 -20.27 16.59 -3.58
CA VAL A 217 -21.71 16.40 -3.80
C VAL A 217 -22.27 17.43 -4.77
N ASN A 218 -21.88 18.70 -4.64
CA ASN A 218 -22.32 19.76 -5.55
C ASN A 218 -21.79 19.55 -6.98
N GLN A 219 -20.55 19.07 -7.14
CA GLN A 219 -19.98 18.73 -8.45
C GLN A 219 -20.75 17.58 -9.12
N ILE A 220 -21.07 16.52 -8.36
CA ILE A 220 -21.88 15.39 -8.86
C ILE A 220 -23.27 15.87 -9.28
N GLU A 221 -23.99 16.61 -8.42
CA GLU A 221 -25.33 17.14 -8.75
C GLU A 221 -25.29 18.04 -10.00
N GLY A 222 -24.22 18.81 -10.18
CA GLY A 222 -24.00 19.63 -11.38
C GLY A 222 -23.77 18.83 -12.65
N LEU A 223 -22.95 17.77 -12.60
CA LEU A 223 -22.70 16.88 -13.73
C LEU A 223 -23.92 16.03 -14.07
N GLU A 224 -24.67 15.55 -13.08
CA GLU A 224 -25.93 14.83 -13.29
C GLU A 224 -26.96 15.70 -14.03
N LYS A 225 -27.12 16.97 -13.64
CA LYS A 225 -27.99 17.92 -14.37
C LYS A 225 -27.57 18.07 -15.83
N LYS A 226 -26.27 18.16 -16.11
CA LYS A 226 -25.74 18.20 -17.49
C LYS A 226 -26.03 16.90 -18.24
N LEU A 227 -25.85 15.75 -17.58
CA LEU A 227 -26.14 14.43 -18.14
C LEU A 227 -27.63 14.32 -18.54
N PHE A 228 -28.55 14.69 -17.65
CA PHE A 228 -29.99 14.64 -17.91
C PHE A 228 -30.46 15.65 -18.97
N ALA A 229 -29.78 16.79 -19.09
CA ALA A 229 -30.06 17.78 -20.12
C ALA A 229 -29.56 17.37 -21.52
N HIS A 230 -28.59 16.44 -21.58
CA HIS A 230 -27.89 16.06 -22.80
C HIS A 230 -28.83 15.43 -23.85
N PRO A 231 -28.69 15.77 -25.16
CA PRO A 231 -29.54 15.23 -26.23
C PRO A 231 -29.60 13.70 -26.25
N LEU A 232 -28.44 13.04 -26.09
CA LEU A 232 -28.33 11.57 -26.04
C LEU A 232 -29.04 10.92 -24.84
N HIS A 233 -29.30 11.67 -23.76
CA HIS A 233 -30.05 11.17 -22.62
C HIS A 233 -31.57 11.22 -22.87
N LYS A 234 -32.02 12.19 -23.68
CA LYS A 234 -33.42 12.39 -24.05
C LYS A 234 -33.85 11.57 -25.26
N SER A 235 -32.90 11.18 -26.13
CA SER A 235 -33.13 10.25 -27.25
C SER A 235 -33.24 8.81 -26.74
N SER A 236 -34.20 8.54 -25.85
CA SER A 236 -34.45 7.25 -25.23
C SER A 236 -35.08 6.21 -26.18
N GLN A 237 -35.22 6.52 -27.47
CA GLN A 237 -35.84 5.64 -28.47
C GLN A 237 -34.85 4.71 -29.18
N ASP A 238 -33.54 4.97 -29.11
CA ASP A 238 -32.54 4.19 -29.85
C ASP A 238 -31.53 3.53 -28.90
N THR A 239 -32.02 2.52 -28.16
CA THR A 239 -31.23 1.75 -27.19
C THR A 239 -29.99 1.11 -27.83
N GLU A 240 -30.08 0.70 -29.10
CA GLU A 240 -28.98 0.10 -29.85
C GLU A 240 -27.91 1.13 -30.24
N GLN A 241 -28.33 2.36 -30.58
CA GLN A 241 -27.40 3.45 -30.87
C GLN A 241 -26.61 3.85 -29.62
N ILE A 242 -27.29 3.96 -28.47
CA ILE A 242 -26.66 4.24 -27.16
C ILE A 242 -25.66 3.14 -26.79
N LYS A 243 -25.96 1.85 -27.05
CA LYS A 243 -25.03 0.74 -26.81
C LYS A 243 -23.80 0.79 -27.72
N CYS A 244 -23.99 1.04 -29.03
CA CYS A 244 -22.90 1.17 -29.99
C CYS A 244 -21.94 2.29 -29.58
N PHE A 245 -22.49 3.43 -29.18
CA PHE A 245 -21.73 4.59 -28.70
C PHE A 245 -20.99 4.34 -27.39
N GLN A 246 -21.63 3.68 -26.42
CA GLN A 246 -20.98 3.27 -25.17
C GLN A 246 -19.80 2.34 -25.46
N ARG A 247 -20.00 1.32 -26.30
CA ARG A 247 -18.93 0.39 -26.67
C ARG A 247 -17.76 1.10 -27.32
N LYS A 248 -18.01 2.03 -28.25
CA LYS A 248 -16.97 2.80 -28.93
C LYS A 248 -16.16 3.64 -27.95
N ALA A 249 -16.83 4.29 -26.99
CA ALA A 249 -16.17 5.10 -25.98
C ALA A 249 -15.32 4.27 -25.00
N GLU A 250 -15.82 3.09 -24.59
CA GLU A 250 -15.06 2.12 -23.77
C GLU A 250 -13.81 1.63 -24.49
N VAL A 251 -13.94 1.22 -25.75
CA VAL A 251 -12.82 0.75 -26.58
C VAL A 251 -11.78 1.87 -26.77
N ASN A 252 -12.23 3.10 -27.05
CA ASN A 252 -11.34 4.27 -27.15
C ASN A 252 -10.62 4.56 -25.83
N HIS A 253 -11.31 4.40 -24.69
CA HIS A 253 -10.68 4.55 -23.39
C HIS A 253 -9.64 3.46 -23.11
N GLU A 254 -9.93 2.20 -23.45
CA GLU A 254 -8.98 1.09 -23.33
C GLU A 254 -7.74 1.31 -24.22
N ILE A 255 -7.93 1.78 -25.47
CA ILE A 255 -6.84 2.18 -26.37
C ILE A 255 -5.97 3.26 -25.72
N GLN A 256 -6.58 4.32 -25.17
CA GLN A 256 -5.84 5.39 -24.51
C GLN A 256 -5.04 4.88 -23.32
N GLN A 257 -5.61 4.01 -22.49
CA GLN A 257 -4.92 3.40 -21.35
C GLN A 257 -3.74 2.53 -21.78
N LEU A 258 -3.92 1.67 -22.79
CA LEU A 258 -2.85 0.81 -23.31
C LEU A 258 -1.74 1.63 -23.96
N LYS A 259 -2.07 2.65 -24.77
CA LYS A 259 -1.10 3.59 -25.34
C LYS A 259 -0.37 4.39 -24.27
N ALA A 260 -1.03 4.77 -23.18
CA ALA A 260 -0.38 5.43 -22.06
C ALA A 260 0.63 4.47 -21.38
N LYS A 261 0.25 3.22 -21.14
CA LYS A 261 1.17 2.19 -20.58
C LYS A 261 2.38 1.92 -21.48
N MET A 262 2.20 1.91 -22.80
CA MET A 262 3.32 1.78 -23.75
C MET A 262 4.26 2.99 -23.73
N ARG A 263 3.71 4.19 -23.51
CA ARG A 263 4.47 5.44 -23.41
C ARG A 263 5.15 5.61 -22.06
N ASP A 264 4.60 5.01 -21.00
CA ASP A 264 5.14 5.07 -19.64
C ASP A 264 6.45 4.27 -19.58
N SER A 265 7.52 4.93 -20.01
CA SER A 265 8.85 4.32 -20.08
C SER A 265 9.38 4.12 -18.66
N GLN A 266 9.26 2.89 -18.16
CA GLN A 266 9.91 2.46 -16.92
C GLN A 266 11.41 2.81 -16.94
N LEU A 267 12.04 2.71 -18.12
CA LEU A 267 13.43 3.13 -18.33
C LEU A 267 13.67 4.61 -18.03
N GLN A 268 12.74 5.50 -18.40
CA GLN A 268 12.85 6.93 -18.11
C GLN A 268 12.78 7.18 -16.60
N LYS A 269 11.85 6.51 -15.90
CA LYS A 269 11.77 6.58 -14.43
C LYS A 269 13.08 6.16 -13.77
N PHE A 270 13.66 5.03 -14.19
CA PHE A 270 14.96 4.58 -13.67
C PHE A 270 16.10 5.56 -13.98
N ARG A 271 16.08 6.21 -15.15
CA ARG A 271 17.08 7.23 -15.51
C ARG A 271 16.96 8.48 -14.64
N ASP A 272 15.75 8.94 -14.40
CA ASP A 272 15.50 10.10 -13.55
C ASP A 272 15.89 9.79 -12.11
N GLU A 273 15.55 8.61 -11.61
CA GLU A 273 15.94 8.15 -10.28
C GLU A 273 17.47 7.99 -10.13
N LEU A 274 18.16 7.43 -11.13
CA LEU A 274 19.62 7.35 -11.17
C LEU A 274 20.27 8.74 -11.12
N LYS A 275 19.70 9.70 -11.87
CA LYS A 275 20.16 11.09 -11.85
C LYS A 275 19.93 11.75 -10.49
N ASN A 276 18.84 11.42 -9.81
CA ASN A 276 18.56 11.91 -8.46
C ASN A 276 19.55 11.33 -7.45
N ARG A 277 19.81 10.02 -7.48
CA ARG A 277 20.83 9.37 -6.63
C ARG A 277 22.24 9.89 -6.90
N SER A 278 22.60 10.08 -8.16
CA SER A 278 23.90 10.67 -8.53
C SER A 278 24.08 12.07 -7.93
N ARG A 279 23.01 12.87 -7.84
CA ARG A 279 23.05 14.18 -7.17
C ARG A 279 23.29 14.07 -5.66
N VAL A 280 22.70 13.08 -5.00
CA VAL A 280 22.96 12.79 -3.58
C VAL A 280 24.43 12.45 -3.38
N LEU A 281 24.97 11.50 -4.16
CA LEU A 281 26.38 11.11 -4.08
C LEU A 281 27.34 12.28 -4.31
N LYS A 282 27.00 13.20 -5.22
CA LYS A 282 27.77 14.44 -5.44
C LYS A 282 27.72 15.37 -4.24
N LYS A 283 26.53 15.59 -3.66
CA LYS A 283 26.36 16.46 -2.49
C LYS A 283 27.08 15.94 -1.24
N LEU A 284 27.07 14.62 -1.03
CA LEU A 284 27.76 13.97 0.08
C LEU A 284 29.28 13.82 -0.17
N GLY A 285 29.74 14.02 -1.41
CA GLY A 285 31.15 13.95 -1.78
C GLY A 285 31.66 12.51 -2.00
N HIS A 286 30.78 11.56 -2.29
CA HIS A 286 31.18 10.20 -2.70
C HIS A 286 31.66 10.15 -4.15
N ILE A 287 31.15 11.04 -5.00
CA ILE A 287 31.61 11.25 -6.38
C ILE A 287 31.76 12.74 -6.66
N ASP A 288 32.62 13.13 -7.60
CA ASP A 288 32.77 14.53 -8.01
C ASP A 288 31.77 14.96 -9.11
N ALA A 289 31.96 16.17 -9.63
CA ALA A 289 31.13 16.76 -10.68
C ALA A 289 31.09 15.91 -11.96
N ASP A 290 32.21 15.24 -12.30
CA ASP A 290 32.36 14.39 -13.48
C ASP A 290 31.92 12.94 -13.24
N GLY A 291 31.59 12.60 -11.99
CA GLY A 291 31.14 11.27 -11.58
C GLY A 291 32.27 10.32 -11.22
N VAL A 292 33.48 10.85 -10.98
CA VAL A 292 34.63 10.06 -10.52
C VAL A 292 34.51 9.81 -9.01
N VAL A 293 34.73 8.55 -8.62
CA VAL A 293 34.62 8.08 -7.23
C VAL A 293 35.72 8.69 -6.35
N GLN A 294 35.30 9.31 -5.26
CA GLN A 294 36.15 9.95 -4.25
C GLN A 294 36.45 9.00 -3.07
N LEU A 295 37.25 9.43 -2.09
CA LEU A 295 37.62 8.62 -0.92
C LEU A 295 36.40 8.07 -0.17
N LYS A 296 35.40 8.91 0.12
CA LYS A 296 34.12 8.48 0.71
C LYS A 296 33.44 7.40 -0.12
N GLY A 297 33.42 7.58 -1.44
CA GLY A 297 32.84 6.60 -2.36
C GLY A 297 33.57 5.25 -2.30
N ARG A 298 34.91 5.26 -2.22
CA ARG A 298 35.72 4.03 -2.09
C ARG A 298 35.45 3.29 -0.78
N ALA A 299 35.35 4.01 0.34
CA ALA A 299 34.98 3.43 1.63
C ALA A 299 33.58 2.80 1.57
N ALA A 300 32.59 3.53 1.05
CA ALA A 300 31.21 3.06 0.92
C ALA A 300 31.09 1.78 0.07
N CYS A 301 31.90 1.64 -1.00
CA CYS A 301 31.91 0.43 -1.85
C CYS A 301 32.33 -0.86 -1.11
N LEU A 302 32.89 -0.77 0.10
CA LEU A 302 33.30 -1.92 0.90
C LEU A 302 32.27 -2.32 1.96
N ILE A 303 31.13 -1.61 2.02
CA ILE A 303 30.05 -1.85 2.97
C ILE A 303 28.88 -2.51 2.25
N ASP A 304 28.43 -3.65 2.77
CA ASP A 304 27.28 -4.41 2.23
C ASP A 304 26.24 -4.75 3.32
N THR A 305 26.64 -4.78 4.59
CA THR A 305 25.78 -5.27 5.69
C THR A 305 24.82 -4.21 6.24
N GLY A 306 25.15 -2.92 6.08
CA GLY A 306 24.40 -1.78 6.61
C GLY A 306 24.37 -0.60 5.64
N ASP A 307 23.75 0.51 6.03
CA ASP A 307 23.65 1.72 5.19
C ASP A 307 25.04 2.32 4.94
N GLU A 308 25.50 2.18 3.70
CA GLU A 308 26.83 2.52 3.24
C GLU A 308 27.08 4.03 3.24
N LEU A 309 26.04 4.85 3.02
CA LEU A 309 26.18 6.30 3.04
C LEU A 309 26.31 6.80 4.48
N LEU A 310 25.41 6.34 5.37
CA LEU A 310 25.39 6.79 6.75
C LEU A 310 26.66 6.42 7.50
N VAL A 311 27.12 5.17 7.40
CA VAL A 311 28.32 4.77 8.15
C VAL A 311 29.57 5.47 7.62
N THR A 312 29.65 5.69 6.30
CA THR A 312 30.75 6.46 5.69
C THR A 312 30.72 7.91 6.16
N GLU A 313 29.57 8.57 6.23
CA GLU A 313 29.49 9.93 6.77
C GLU A 313 29.97 10.00 8.23
N LEU A 314 29.65 9.00 9.06
CA LEU A 314 30.13 8.93 10.44
C LEU A 314 31.65 8.67 10.55
N MET A 315 32.22 7.90 9.63
CA MET A 315 33.68 7.72 9.56
C MET A 315 34.37 9.05 9.25
N PHE A 316 33.85 9.81 8.28
CA PHE A 316 34.49 11.03 7.81
C PHE A 316 34.18 12.29 8.64
N ASN A 317 33.12 12.29 9.44
CA ASN A 317 32.80 13.38 10.35
C ASN A 317 33.47 13.21 11.74
N GLY A 318 34.24 12.15 11.94
CA GLY A 318 35.00 11.88 13.15
C GLY A 318 34.18 11.31 14.31
N THR A 319 32.93 10.86 14.08
CA THR A 319 32.08 10.29 15.17
C THR A 319 32.76 9.13 15.87
N PHE A 320 33.48 8.27 15.14
CA PHE A 320 34.16 7.11 15.71
C PHE A 320 35.49 7.44 16.40
N ASN A 321 36.04 8.66 16.23
CA ASN A 321 37.38 9.01 16.72
C ASN A 321 37.43 9.05 18.25
N ASP A 322 36.36 9.54 18.89
CA ASP A 322 36.28 9.70 20.35
C ASP A 322 35.76 8.44 21.07
N LEU A 323 35.35 7.40 20.33
CA LEU A 323 34.75 6.20 20.91
C LEU A 323 35.81 5.16 21.29
N ASP A 324 35.59 4.44 22.38
CA ASP A 324 36.34 3.22 22.68
C ASP A 324 35.85 2.04 21.82
N PRO A 325 36.60 0.92 21.72
CA PRO A 325 36.20 -0.23 20.91
C PRO A 325 34.82 -0.83 21.26
N HIS A 326 34.41 -0.76 22.53
CA HIS A 326 33.12 -1.25 23.01
C HIS A 326 31.97 -0.34 22.58
N GLN A 327 32.17 0.98 22.67
CA GLN A 327 31.24 1.98 22.17
C GLN A 327 31.10 1.90 20.64
N VAL A 328 32.19 1.61 19.92
CA VAL A 328 32.15 1.36 18.48
C VAL A 328 31.30 0.14 18.15
N ALA A 329 31.51 -0.99 18.82
CA ALA A 329 30.71 -2.20 18.61
C ALA A 329 29.22 -1.94 18.92
N ALA A 330 28.93 -1.22 19.99
CA ALA A 330 27.58 -0.82 20.37
C ALA A 330 26.92 0.07 19.29
N LEU A 331 27.59 1.13 18.84
CA LEU A 331 27.05 2.01 17.81
C LEU A 331 26.86 1.30 16.47
N ALA A 332 27.83 0.47 16.06
CA ALA A 332 27.76 -0.31 14.83
C ALA A 332 26.59 -1.33 14.84
N SER A 333 26.16 -1.82 16.02
CA SER A 333 24.99 -2.70 16.13
C SER A 333 23.70 -2.04 15.62
N CYS A 334 23.62 -0.71 15.64
CA CYS A 334 22.44 0.03 15.19
C CYS A 334 22.20 -0.08 13.68
N PHE A 335 23.22 -0.46 12.90
CA PHE A 335 23.13 -0.60 11.45
C PHE A 335 22.58 -1.96 11.02
N ILE A 336 22.62 -2.96 11.92
CA ILE A 336 22.29 -4.33 11.55
C ILE A 336 20.78 -4.52 11.56
N PRO A 337 20.15 -4.95 10.45
CA PRO A 337 18.74 -5.29 10.46
C PRO A 337 18.46 -6.48 11.40
N GLY A 338 17.52 -6.30 12.32
CA GLY A 338 17.15 -7.27 13.33
C GLY A 338 15.75 -7.04 13.87
N ASP A 339 15.36 -7.86 14.85
CA ASP A 339 14.06 -7.76 15.51
C ASP A 339 13.97 -6.48 16.34
N LYS A 340 12.77 -5.89 16.41
CA LYS A 340 12.48 -4.74 17.27
C LYS A 340 12.16 -5.24 18.67
N SER A 341 12.68 -4.58 19.69
CA SER A 341 12.25 -4.77 21.08
C SER A 341 10.90 -4.07 21.31
N ASN A 342 10.02 -4.67 22.11
CA ASN A 342 8.79 -4.02 22.56
C ASN A 342 8.98 -3.25 23.87
N GLU A 343 10.14 -3.41 24.49
CA GLU A 343 10.51 -2.72 25.72
C GLU A 343 11.09 -1.33 25.43
N GLN A 344 11.04 -0.46 26.44
CA GLN A 344 11.71 0.83 26.35
C GLN A 344 13.22 0.63 26.36
N ILE A 345 13.91 1.23 25.41
CA ILE A 345 15.37 1.14 25.30
C ILE A 345 16.00 1.95 26.43
N HIS A 346 16.68 1.27 27.35
CA HIS A 346 17.43 1.89 28.44
C HIS A 346 18.91 1.99 28.05
N LEU A 347 19.34 3.19 27.64
CA LEU A 347 20.72 3.44 27.22
C LEU A 347 21.56 4.04 28.35
N ARG A 348 22.80 3.58 28.46
CA ARG A 348 23.82 4.24 29.29
C ARG A 348 24.12 5.65 28.77
N THR A 349 24.49 6.53 29.69
CA THR A 349 24.80 7.94 29.40
C THR A 349 25.92 8.10 28.36
N GLU A 350 26.92 7.21 28.40
CA GLU A 350 28.05 7.18 27.47
C GLU A 350 27.67 6.76 26.04
N LEU A 351 26.50 6.15 25.83
CA LEU A 351 25.98 5.72 24.53
C LEU A 351 24.97 6.71 23.92
N ALA A 352 24.44 7.64 24.74
CA ALA A 352 23.45 8.61 24.31
C ALA A 352 23.98 9.58 23.25
N LYS A 353 25.18 10.16 23.46
CA LYS A 353 25.79 11.10 22.50
C LYS A 353 26.10 10.43 21.15
N PRO A 354 26.76 9.25 21.09
CA PRO A 354 26.98 8.55 19.82
C PRO A 354 25.69 8.22 19.06
N LEU A 355 24.65 7.78 19.77
CA LEU A 355 23.35 7.50 19.14
C LEU A 355 22.70 8.77 18.57
N GLN A 356 22.78 9.88 19.29
CA GLN A 356 22.26 11.16 18.80
C GLN A 356 23.00 11.60 17.52
N GLN A 357 24.33 11.50 17.48
CA GLN A 357 25.13 11.83 16.30
C GLN A 357 24.77 10.96 15.09
N LEU A 358 24.49 9.68 15.31
CA LEU A 358 24.00 8.75 14.30
C LEU A 358 22.62 9.17 13.76
N GLN A 359 21.66 9.49 14.64
CA GLN A 359 20.31 9.94 14.25
C GLN A 359 20.33 11.26 13.49
N ASP A 360 21.14 12.22 13.93
CA ASP A 360 21.27 13.53 13.28
C ASP A 360 21.92 13.39 11.89
N SER A 361 22.90 12.49 11.74
CA SER A 361 23.50 12.19 10.44
C SER A 361 22.51 11.51 9.50
N ALA A 362 21.70 10.56 10.01
CA ALA A 362 20.66 9.90 9.22
C ALA A 362 19.60 10.91 8.73
N ARG A 363 19.15 11.82 9.60
CA ARG A 363 18.21 12.88 9.25
C ARG A 363 18.78 13.79 8.15
N ARG A 364 20.03 14.21 8.29
CA ARG A 364 20.71 15.04 7.28
C ARG A 364 20.80 14.36 5.92
N ILE A 365 21.10 13.06 5.88
CA ILE A 365 21.13 12.30 4.61
C ILE A 365 19.74 12.26 3.98
N ALA A 366 18.69 12.00 4.78
CA ALA A 366 17.32 11.97 4.29
C ALA A 366 16.84 13.34 3.75
N GLU A 367 17.22 14.43 4.40
CA GLU A 367 16.99 15.81 3.91
C GLU A 367 17.67 16.03 2.55
N ILE A 368 18.94 15.62 2.41
CA ILE A 368 19.66 15.71 1.13
C ILE A 368 18.99 14.86 0.04
N GLN A 369 18.47 13.68 0.38
CA GLN A 369 17.71 12.84 -0.56
C GLN A 369 16.43 13.54 -1.05
N LEU A 370 15.68 14.17 -0.14
CA LEU A 370 14.50 14.98 -0.47
C LEU A 370 14.84 16.17 -1.39
N GLU A 371 15.89 16.93 -1.07
CA GLU A 371 16.38 18.03 -1.91
C GLU A 371 16.77 17.54 -3.32
N CYS A 372 17.19 16.28 -3.45
CA CYS A 372 17.55 15.65 -4.72
C CYS A 372 16.36 15.03 -5.46
N LYS A 373 15.12 15.26 -4.98
CA LYS A 373 13.87 14.75 -5.55
C LYS A 373 13.71 13.23 -5.46
N LEU A 374 14.25 12.63 -4.40
CA LEU A 374 13.90 11.25 -4.04
C LEU A 374 12.69 11.26 -3.12
N GLU A 375 11.79 10.30 -3.31
CA GLU A 375 10.62 10.10 -2.45
C GLU A 375 11.06 9.35 -1.19
N VAL A 376 11.38 10.10 -0.13
CA VAL A 376 11.85 9.55 1.14
C VAL A 376 11.06 10.20 2.27
N ASN A 377 10.48 9.39 3.16
CA ASN A 377 9.94 9.88 4.43
C ASN A 377 11.09 9.94 5.46
N LEU A 378 11.31 11.13 6.04
CA LEU A 378 12.39 11.38 7.00
C LEU A 378 12.32 10.44 8.20
N ASP A 379 11.15 10.32 8.82
CA ASP A 379 10.97 9.54 10.04
C ASP A 379 11.12 8.04 9.75
N GLU A 380 10.56 7.57 8.64
CA GLU A 380 10.70 6.18 8.21
C GLU A 380 12.15 5.82 7.86
N TYR A 381 12.91 6.73 7.23
CA TYR A 381 14.33 6.51 6.93
C TYR A 381 15.14 6.39 8.22
N VAL A 382 14.97 7.32 9.17
CA VAL A 382 15.70 7.27 10.44
C VAL A 382 15.35 6.02 11.23
N GLU A 383 14.07 5.66 11.35
CA GLU A 383 13.63 4.47 12.08
C GLU A 383 14.11 3.16 11.42
N SER A 384 14.14 3.11 10.08
CA SER A 384 14.58 1.92 9.35
C SER A 384 16.10 1.76 9.31
N THR A 385 16.86 2.85 9.34
CA THR A 385 18.33 2.81 9.28
C THR A 385 18.98 2.75 10.65
N VAL A 386 18.37 3.36 11.69
CA VAL A 386 18.92 3.42 13.05
C VAL A 386 18.13 2.52 13.99
N ARG A 387 18.71 1.37 14.36
CA ARG A 387 18.06 0.34 15.21
C ARG A 387 18.78 0.16 16.56
N PRO A 388 18.52 1.01 17.58
CA PRO A 388 19.27 0.99 18.83
C PRO A 388 18.93 -0.15 19.80
N TYR A 389 18.09 -1.13 19.41
CA TYR A 389 17.50 -2.12 20.31
C TYR A 389 18.50 -3.01 21.06
N LEU A 390 19.65 -3.31 20.45
CA LEU A 390 20.70 -4.13 21.08
C LEU A 390 21.95 -3.33 21.44
N MET A 391 21.90 -2.00 21.40
CA MET A 391 23.07 -1.15 21.61
C MET A 391 23.70 -1.37 23.00
N ASP A 392 22.89 -1.38 24.07
CA ASP A 392 23.38 -1.62 25.43
C ASP A 392 23.79 -3.08 25.67
N VAL A 393 23.04 -4.03 25.08
CA VAL A 393 23.33 -5.47 25.12
C VAL A 393 24.70 -5.78 24.53
N ILE A 394 24.98 -5.26 23.34
CA ILE A 394 26.28 -5.44 22.66
C ILE A 394 27.40 -4.75 23.42
N TYR A 395 27.14 -3.58 24.02
CA TYR A 395 28.11 -2.91 24.86
C TYR A 395 28.51 -3.76 26.08
N CYS A 396 27.54 -4.25 26.86
CA CYS A 396 27.77 -5.14 28.00
C CYS A 396 28.51 -6.42 27.59
N TRP A 397 28.09 -7.03 26.49
CA TRP A 397 28.75 -8.20 25.94
C TRP A 397 30.21 -7.90 25.55
N SER A 398 30.48 -6.82 24.84
CA SER A 398 31.84 -6.48 24.45
C SER A 398 32.76 -6.25 25.67
N LYS A 399 32.21 -5.83 26.82
CA LYS A 399 32.92 -5.64 28.09
C LYS A 399 33.05 -6.90 28.97
N GLY A 400 32.51 -8.04 28.54
CA GLY A 400 32.72 -9.32 29.23
C GLY A 400 31.53 -9.90 29.98
N ALA A 401 30.34 -9.27 29.94
CA ALA A 401 29.13 -9.80 30.60
C ALA A 401 28.80 -11.24 30.17
N THR A 402 28.20 -12.05 31.04
CA THR A 402 27.80 -13.40 30.67
C THR A 402 26.60 -13.39 29.71
N PHE A 403 26.37 -14.49 28.99
CA PHE A 403 25.21 -14.56 28.08
C PHE A 403 23.89 -14.48 28.87
N ALA A 404 23.86 -15.05 30.08
CA ALA A 404 22.70 -14.99 30.97
C ALA A 404 22.36 -13.55 31.40
N GLU A 405 23.37 -12.72 31.70
CA GLU A 405 23.14 -11.32 32.09
C GLU A 405 22.55 -10.49 30.94
N ILE A 406 23.03 -10.68 29.71
CA ILE A 406 22.60 -9.84 28.59
C ILE A 406 21.21 -10.20 28.04
N ILE A 407 20.76 -11.46 28.18
CA ILE A 407 19.41 -11.87 27.76
C ILE A 407 18.34 -11.35 28.73
N GLU A 408 18.71 -11.02 29.97
CA GLU A 408 17.81 -10.36 30.92
C GLU A 408 17.62 -8.87 30.63
N MET A 409 18.46 -8.27 29.76
CA MET A 409 18.39 -6.85 29.41
C MET A 409 17.44 -6.53 28.26
N THR A 410 16.88 -7.54 27.58
CA THR A 410 16.04 -7.34 26.40
C THR A 410 15.04 -8.48 26.21
N ASP A 411 13.86 -8.16 25.65
CA ASP A 411 12.86 -9.14 25.20
C ASP A 411 13.19 -9.82 23.86
N ILE A 412 14.32 -9.47 23.22
CA ILE A 412 14.73 -10.08 21.95
C ILE A 412 15.24 -11.51 22.18
N PHE A 413 14.72 -12.46 21.39
CA PHE A 413 15.10 -13.87 21.46
C PHE A 413 16.62 -14.09 21.34
N GLU A 414 17.12 -15.05 22.11
CA GLU A 414 18.53 -15.38 22.27
C GLU A 414 19.19 -15.73 20.93
N GLY A 415 18.49 -16.50 20.09
CA GLY A 415 18.96 -16.85 18.75
C GLY A 415 19.09 -15.64 17.82
N SER A 416 18.22 -14.64 17.98
CA SER A 416 18.29 -13.39 17.22
C SER A 416 19.48 -12.53 17.66
N ILE A 417 19.77 -12.47 18.97
CA ILE A 417 20.95 -11.81 19.51
C ILE A 417 22.22 -12.43 18.93
N ILE A 418 22.35 -13.76 18.96
CA ILE A 418 23.51 -14.48 18.42
C ILE A 418 23.68 -14.20 16.92
N ARG A 419 22.59 -14.26 16.15
CA ARG A 419 22.63 -13.98 14.70
C ARG A 419 23.05 -12.53 14.42
N LEU A 420 22.54 -11.57 15.19
CA LEU A 420 22.89 -10.15 15.02
C LEU A 420 24.36 -9.89 15.39
N ALA A 421 24.87 -10.49 16.47
CA ALA A 421 26.27 -10.37 16.86
C ALA A 421 27.23 -10.89 15.78
N ARG A 422 26.88 -12.00 15.10
CA ARG A 422 27.67 -12.54 13.98
C ARG A 422 27.63 -11.64 12.74
N ARG A 423 26.47 -11.03 12.45
CA ARG A 423 26.37 -10.03 11.36
C ARG A 423 27.09 -8.73 11.70
N LEU A 424 27.09 -8.34 12.97
CA LEU A 424 27.84 -7.19 13.47
C LEU A 424 29.34 -7.41 13.32
N ASP A 425 29.84 -8.62 13.61
CA ASP A 425 31.25 -8.98 13.39
C ASP A 425 31.65 -8.86 11.90
N GLU A 426 30.80 -9.32 10.99
CA GLU A 426 31.00 -9.12 9.54
C GLU A 426 31.02 -7.63 9.18
N PHE A 427 30.07 -6.84 9.71
CA PHE A 427 30.02 -5.41 9.47
C PHE A 427 31.25 -4.67 10.01
N LEU A 428 31.74 -5.00 11.20
CA LEU A 428 32.98 -4.41 11.75
C LEU A 428 34.21 -4.77 10.89
N ASN A 429 34.26 -5.96 10.31
CA ASN A 429 35.29 -6.33 9.34
C ASN A 429 35.19 -5.52 8.04
N GLN A 430 33.98 -5.21 7.56
CA GLN A 430 33.76 -4.31 6.42
C GLN A 430 34.22 -2.88 6.74
N LEU A 431 33.92 -2.38 7.95
CA LEU A 431 34.40 -1.07 8.41
C LEU A 431 35.92 -1.01 8.52
N ARG A 432 36.55 -2.08 9.02
CA ARG A 432 38.02 -2.21 9.02
C ARG A 432 38.59 -2.12 7.61
N ALA A 433 38.02 -2.85 6.65
CA ALA A 433 38.44 -2.79 5.25
C ALA A 433 38.24 -1.39 4.65
N ALA A 434 37.13 -0.74 4.97
CA ALA A 434 36.84 0.63 4.54
C ALA A 434 37.86 1.63 5.09
N ALA A 435 38.20 1.55 6.38
CA ALA A 435 39.20 2.40 7.03
C ALA A 435 40.60 2.20 6.41
N HIS A 436 41.01 0.94 6.20
CA HIS A 436 42.25 0.60 5.51
C HIS A 436 42.29 1.21 4.10
N ALA A 437 41.21 1.12 3.33
CA ALA A 437 41.15 1.62 1.95
C ALA A 437 41.29 3.15 1.83
N VAL A 438 41.02 3.89 2.90
CA VAL A 438 41.17 5.35 2.96
C VAL A 438 42.40 5.81 3.77
N GLY A 439 43.17 4.87 4.32
CA GLY A 439 44.41 5.15 5.07
C GLY A 439 44.21 5.55 6.53
N GLU A 440 43.04 5.28 7.12
CA GLU A 440 42.71 5.60 8.51
C GLU A 440 43.08 4.45 9.45
N VAL A 441 44.37 4.37 9.81
CA VAL A 441 44.94 3.27 10.61
C VAL A 441 44.34 3.18 12.02
N ASP A 442 44.05 4.32 12.65
CA ASP A 442 43.48 4.34 14.01
C ASP A 442 42.05 3.79 14.02
N LEU A 443 41.24 4.14 13.01
CA LEU A 443 39.91 3.58 12.85
C LEU A 443 39.96 2.09 12.51
N GLU A 444 40.88 1.67 11.64
CA GLU A 444 41.10 0.27 11.30
C GLU A 444 41.35 -0.58 12.56
N ASN A 445 42.29 -0.14 13.41
CA ASN A 445 42.62 -0.80 14.67
C ASN A 445 41.43 -0.82 15.64
N LYS A 446 40.67 0.28 15.70
CA LYS A 446 39.50 0.40 16.58
C LYS A 446 38.37 -0.54 16.15
N PHE A 447 38.09 -0.64 14.86
CA PHE A 447 37.11 -1.60 14.33
C PHE A 447 37.56 -3.04 14.54
N ALA A 448 38.85 -3.33 14.39
CA ALA A 448 39.42 -4.65 14.69
C ALA A 448 39.24 -5.02 16.17
N ALA A 449 39.57 -4.11 17.09
CA ALA A 449 39.39 -4.32 18.52
C ALA A 449 37.91 -4.48 18.92
N GLY A 450 37.02 -3.72 18.29
CA GLY A 450 35.57 -3.88 18.46
C GLY A 450 35.10 -5.27 18.04
N SER A 451 35.55 -5.77 16.88
CA SER A 451 35.25 -7.14 16.40
C SER A 451 35.78 -8.20 17.37
N GLU A 452 37.03 -8.07 17.80
CA GLU A 452 37.66 -9.04 18.70
C GLU A 452 36.91 -9.14 20.04
N SER A 453 36.45 -8.00 20.58
CA SER A 453 35.70 -7.96 21.84
C SER A 453 34.38 -8.74 21.82
N LEU A 454 33.80 -8.97 20.63
CA LEU A 454 32.57 -9.75 20.47
C LEU A 454 32.83 -11.26 20.44
N ARG A 455 34.01 -11.70 19.98
CA ARG A 455 34.35 -13.08 19.64
C ARG A 455 34.64 -13.96 20.87
N ARG A 456 33.62 -14.21 21.68
CA ARG A 456 33.70 -15.11 22.84
C ARG A 456 32.42 -15.91 23.05
N GLY A 457 32.48 -16.89 23.95
CA GLY A 457 31.31 -17.61 24.46
C GLY A 457 30.39 -18.20 23.39
N ILE A 458 29.10 -18.28 23.72
CA ILE A 458 28.09 -18.94 22.89
C ILE A 458 27.80 -18.21 21.56
N MET A 459 28.02 -16.88 21.49
CA MET A 459 27.74 -16.09 20.28
C MET A 459 28.59 -16.51 19.07
N PHE A 460 29.78 -17.06 19.32
CA PHE A 460 30.74 -17.46 18.28
C PHE A 460 31.11 -18.94 18.38
N ALA A 461 30.25 -19.76 18.99
CA ALA A 461 30.40 -21.21 18.97
C ALA A 461 30.25 -21.76 17.53
N ASN A 462 31.09 -22.74 17.19
CA ASN A 462 31.04 -23.40 15.89
C ASN A 462 29.74 -24.19 15.72
N SER A 463 29.27 -24.28 14.48
CA SER A 463 28.14 -25.14 14.12
C SER A 463 28.51 -26.61 14.35
N LEU A 464 27.53 -27.42 14.75
CA LEU A 464 27.68 -28.88 14.84
C LEU A 464 27.80 -29.56 13.46
N TYR A 465 27.54 -28.83 12.37
CA TYR A 465 27.59 -29.32 10.99
C TYR A 465 28.90 -28.94 10.25
N LEU A 466 29.87 -28.34 10.95
CA LEU A 466 31.17 -27.93 10.39
C LEU A 466 32.29 -28.89 10.76
#